data_AF-A0A976QUQ0-F1
#
_entry.id   AF-A0A976QUQ0-F1
#
_cell.length_a   1.000
_cell.length_b   1.000
_cell.length_c   1.000
_cell.angle_alpha   90.00
_cell.angle_beta   90.00
_cell.angle_gamma   90.00
#
_symmetry.space_group_name_H-M   'P 1'
#
loop_
_entity.id
_entity.type
_entity.pdbx_description
1 polymer ?
#
loop_
_entity_poly.entity_id
_entity_poly.type
_entity_poly.pdbx_seq_one_letter_code
_entity_poly.pdbx_strand_id
1 'polypeptide(L)'
;MNDDLYFERMCKDVYGYYGMLRNVDPKKHALVMLRSMGEFWTENDIGKAFSERPEGHQFLNFTEFRRLAKSKWYQPTSEHKQESGAYNDDGYGNEISMRPEDVNRFQGAFDRVSEFYTGSQAPNRTIPLEVLYNMMTNQEQPMPKPVANYFMSKLNLYNNEVTSRSLLCLLGKREEVHNVK
;
A
#
# COMPACT_ATOMS: atom_id res chain seq x y z
N MET A 1 4.94 19.89 10.83
CA MET A 1 3.97 20.03 11.95
C MET A 1 2.57 19.52 11.58
N ASN A 2 2.12 19.61 10.32
CA ASN A 2 0.82 19.07 9.87
C ASN A 2 0.80 17.53 9.70
N ASP A 3 1.93 16.91 9.38
CA ASP A 3 1.96 15.48 9.04
C ASP A 3 1.75 14.55 10.25
N ASP A 4 2.22 14.95 11.43
CA ASP A 4 1.96 14.22 12.66
C ASP A 4 0.49 14.32 13.09
N LEU A 5 -0.15 15.47 12.88
CA LEU A 5 -1.59 15.64 13.15
C LEU A 5 -2.44 14.79 12.20
N TYR A 6 -2.03 14.66 10.94
CA TYR A 6 -2.69 13.80 9.96
C TYR A 6 -2.51 12.31 10.30
N PHE A 7 -1.30 11.88 10.62
CA PHE A 7 -1.02 10.51 11.06
C PHE A 7 -1.83 10.13 12.30
N GLU A 8 -1.89 11.02 13.29
CA GLU A 8 -2.70 10.84 14.50
C GLU A 8 -4.18 10.68 14.18
N ARG A 9 -4.71 11.53 13.30
CA ARG A 9 -6.11 11.48 12.89
C ARG A 9 -6.43 10.15 12.20
N MET A 10 -5.58 9.73 11.25
CA MET A 10 -5.74 8.45 10.56
C MET A 10 -5.68 7.26 11.53
N CYS A 11 -4.75 7.27 12.48
CA CYS A 11 -4.70 6.24 13.52
C CYS A 11 -6.00 6.19 14.32
N LYS A 12 -6.56 7.34 14.71
CA LYS A 12 -7.82 7.41 15.46
C LYS A 12 -8.99 6.90 14.64
N ASP A 13 -9.07 7.23 13.36
CA ASP A 13 -10.16 6.80 12.48
C ASP A 13 -10.12 5.28 12.25
N VAL A 14 -8.94 4.74 11.89
CA VAL A 14 -8.75 3.30 11.68
C VAL A 14 -8.98 2.51 12.98
N TYR A 15 -8.43 2.97 14.10
CA TYR A 15 -8.61 2.29 15.38
C TYR A 15 -10.05 2.42 15.91
N GLY A 16 -10.72 3.55 15.69
CA GLY A 16 -12.13 3.73 16.06
C GLY A 16 -13.05 2.77 15.32
N TYR A 17 -12.80 2.57 14.01
CA TYR A 17 -13.61 1.67 13.18
C TYR A 17 -13.33 0.20 13.48
N TYR A 18 -12.07 -0.22 13.42
CA TYR A 18 -11.72 -1.63 13.55
C TYR A 18 -11.51 -2.06 15.00
N GLY A 19 -10.99 -1.20 15.88
CA GLY A 19 -10.59 -1.54 17.24
C GLY A 19 -11.72 -2.05 18.15
N MET A 20 -12.97 -1.84 17.76
CA MET A 20 -14.17 -2.33 18.47
C MET A 20 -14.58 -3.76 18.07
N LEU A 21 -14.03 -4.30 16.98
CA LEU A 21 -14.33 -5.65 16.50
C LEU A 21 -13.45 -6.68 17.25
N ARG A 22 -14.00 -7.27 18.31
CA ARG A 22 -13.31 -8.25 19.17
C ARG A 22 -13.71 -9.72 18.93
N ASN A 23 -14.56 -9.96 17.93
CA ASN A 23 -15.06 -11.28 17.54
C ASN A 23 -14.24 -11.93 16.41
N VAL A 24 -13.01 -11.47 16.18
CA VAL A 24 -12.12 -11.90 15.11
C VAL A 24 -10.77 -12.33 15.65
N ASP A 25 -10.04 -13.15 14.88
CA ASP A 25 -8.67 -13.53 15.24
C ASP A 25 -7.81 -12.27 15.46
N PRO A 26 -7.13 -12.12 16.61
CA PRO A 26 -6.43 -10.89 16.94
C PRO A 26 -5.25 -10.54 16.01
N LYS A 27 -4.60 -11.54 15.41
CA LYS A 27 -3.51 -11.31 14.45
C LYS A 27 -4.05 -10.83 13.11
N LYS A 28 -5.11 -11.46 12.61
CA LYS A 28 -5.83 -10.99 11.40
C LYS A 28 -6.42 -9.60 11.61
N HIS A 29 -6.94 -9.33 12.79
CA HIS A 29 -7.47 -8.02 13.18
C HIS A 29 -6.38 -6.93 13.13
N ALA A 30 -5.25 -7.17 13.79
CA ALA A 30 -4.10 -6.27 13.75
C ALA A 30 -3.58 -6.06 12.32
N LEU A 31 -3.53 -7.12 11.51
CA LEU A 31 -3.10 -7.06 10.12
C LEU A 31 -3.99 -6.14 9.28
N VAL A 32 -5.32 -6.26 9.42
CA VAL A 32 -6.28 -5.38 8.72
C VAL A 32 -6.13 -3.93 9.16
N MET A 33 -6.01 -3.68 10.46
CA MET A 33 -5.82 -2.33 11.00
C MET A 33 -4.54 -1.69 10.47
N LEU A 34 -3.42 -2.41 10.54
CA LEU A 34 -2.12 -1.90 10.13
C LEU A 34 -2.01 -1.71 8.61
N ARG A 35 -2.65 -2.58 7.82
CA ARG A 35 -2.76 -2.39 6.36
C ARG A 35 -3.67 -1.24 5.97
N SER A 36 -4.67 -0.91 6.79
CA SER A 36 -5.54 0.25 6.57
C SER A 36 -4.81 1.58 6.73
N MET A 37 -3.59 1.57 7.28
CA MET A 37 -2.70 2.73 7.31
C MET A 37 -1.95 2.95 5.98
N GLY A 38 -2.20 2.13 4.95
CA GLY A 38 -1.59 2.26 3.63
C GLY A 38 -0.22 1.58 3.49
N GLU A 39 0.36 1.07 4.58
CA GLU A 39 1.63 0.36 4.59
C GLU A 39 1.45 -1.17 4.57
N PHE A 40 2.41 -1.90 3.97
CA PHE A 40 2.34 -3.36 3.91
C PHE A 40 2.84 -4.03 5.20
N TRP A 41 1.98 -4.88 5.75
CA TRP A 41 2.24 -5.73 6.90
C TRP A 41 2.05 -7.20 6.51
N THR A 42 2.99 -8.06 6.89
CA THR A 42 2.90 -9.51 6.69
C THR A 42 2.41 -10.23 7.95
N GLU A 43 1.94 -11.47 7.80
CA GLU A 43 1.62 -12.31 8.97
C GLU A 43 2.84 -12.56 9.85
N ASN A 44 4.05 -12.59 9.26
CA ASN A 44 5.30 -12.70 10.01
C ASN A 44 5.62 -11.42 10.82
N ASP A 45 5.37 -10.23 10.26
CA ASP A 45 5.53 -8.96 10.98
C ASP A 45 4.61 -8.90 12.21
N ILE A 46 3.35 -9.31 12.01
CA ILE A 46 2.37 -9.40 13.11
C ILE A 46 2.76 -10.51 14.08
N GLY A 47 3.24 -11.65 13.59
CA GLY A 47 3.72 -12.76 14.40
C GLY A 47 4.83 -12.33 15.37
N LYS A 48 5.82 -11.57 14.89
CA LYS A 48 6.88 -10.98 15.71
C LYS A 48 6.34 -9.92 16.67
N ALA A 49 5.42 -9.06 16.24
CA ALA A 49 4.81 -8.07 17.11
C ALA A 49 3.96 -8.70 18.25
N PHE A 50 3.51 -9.94 18.06
CA PHE A 50 2.68 -10.67 19.01
C PHE A 50 3.44 -11.74 19.82
N SER A 51 4.67 -12.10 19.44
CA SER A 51 5.44 -13.17 20.10
C SER A 51 5.89 -12.83 21.52
N GLU A 52 5.93 -11.55 21.87
CA GLU A 52 6.41 -11.06 23.16
C GLU A 52 5.28 -10.49 24.04
N ARG A 53 4.01 -10.78 23.71
CA ARG A 53 2.87 -10.18 24.41
C ARG A 53 2.58 -10.91 25.73
N PRO A 54 2.32 -10.16 26.83
CA PRO A 54 1.87 -10.75 28.09
C PRO A 54 0.55 -11.49 27.92
N GLU A 55 0.36 -12.56 28.70
CA GLU A 55 -0.91 -13.27 28.75
C GLU A 55 -2.09 -12.33 29.07
N GLY A 56 -3.23 -12.56 28.40
CA GLY A 56 -4.43 -11.72 28.53
C GLY A 56 -4.50 -10.52 27.57
N HIS A 57 -3.41 -10.12 26.92
CA HIS A 57 -3.39 -9.00 25.96
C HIS A 57 -3.51 -9.46 24.52
N GLN A 58 -4.67 -10.03 24.19
CA GLN A 58 -4.90 -10.67 22.89
C GLN A 58 -4.93 -9.66 21.72
N PHE A 59 -5.42 -8.44 21.93
CA PHE A 59 -5.53 -7.44 20.86
C PHE A 59 -4.61 -6.24 21.08
N LEU A 60 -4.25 -5.55 19.98
CA LEU A 60 -3.56 -4.27 20.05
C LEU A 60 -4.46 -3.21 20.69
N ASN A 61 -3.94 -2.50 21.69
CA ASN A 61 -4.51 -1.25 22.15
C ASN A 61 -4.11 -0.09 21.21
N PHE A 62 -4.74 1.08 21.37
CA PHE A 62 -4.50 2.23 20.48
C PHE A 62 -3.02 2.63 20.44
N THR A 63 -2.37 2.68 21.60
CA THR A 63 -0.96 3.06 21.71
C THR A 63 -0.05 2.09 20.98
N GLU A 64 -0.32 0.79 21.09
CA GLU A 64 0.44 -0.27 20.42
C GLU A 64 0.25 -0.23 18.90
N PHE A 65 -1.00 -0.13 18.46
CA PHE A 65 -1.35 0.02 17.06
C PHE A 65 -0.66 1.25 16.44
N ARG A 66 -0.80 2.41 17.08
CA ARG A 66 -0.18 3.67 16.64
C ARG A 66 1.34 3.55 16.56
N ARG A 67 1.98 2.95 17.57
CA ARG A 67 3.44 2.74 17.58
C ARG A 67 3.89 1.84 16.43
N LEU A 68 3.18 0.74 16.20
CA LEU A 68 3.47 -0.17 15.08
C LEU A 68 3.24 0.52 13.74
N ALA A 69 2.10 1.19 13.54
CA ALA A 69 1.83 1.95 12.34
C ALA A 69 2.93 2.99 12.07
N LYS A 70 3.38 3.72 13.10
CA LYS A 70 4.45 4.72 12.99
C LYS A 70 5.80 4.10 12.60
N SER A 71 6.11 2.87 13.02
CA SER A 71 7.40 2.25 12.74
C SER A 71 7.62 1.94 11.26
N LYS A 72 6.56 1.85 10.46
CA LYS A 72 6.62 1.71 8.99
C LYS A 72 6.11 2.95 8.26
N TRP A 73 5.71 4.00 8.98
CA TRP A 73 5.16 5.20 8.38
C TRP A 73 6.26 6.01 7.70
N TYR A 74 6.25 6.03 6.37
CA TYR A 74 7.21 6.82 5.61
C TYR A 74 6.80 8.30 5.65
N GLN A 75 7.71 9.15 6.11
CA GLN A 75 7.58 10.61 5.98
C GLN A 75 8.35 10.99 4.71
N PRO A 76 7.70 11.52 3.66
CA PRO A 76 8.43 12.04 2.50
C PRO A 76 9.18 13.29 2.96
N THR A 77 10.44 13.14 3.36
CA THR A 77 11.34 14.28 3.52
C THR A 77 11.69 14.77 2.12
N SER A 78 11.46 16.07 1.88
CA SER A 78 11.80 16.80 0.66
C SER A 78 13.31 16.91 0.38
N GLU A 79 14.12 16.04 0.99
CA GLU A 79 15.56 15.94 0.84
C GLU A 79 15.97 14.50 0.50
N HIS A 80 15.61 14.05 -0.71
CA HIS A 80 16.45 13.08 -1.40
C HIS A 80 17.16 13.78 -2.55
N LYS A 81 18.21 14.52 -2.14
CA LYS A 81 19.33 14.87 -3.00
C LYS A 81 19.92 13.59 -3.60
N GLN A 82 20.27 13.69 -4.87
CA GLN A 82 21.21 12.82 -5.57
C GLN A 82 22.33 12.31 -4.66
N GLU A 83 22.55 11.00 -4.63
CA GLU A 83 23.81 10.37 -5.05
C GLU A 83 23.75 8.84 -4.90
N SER A 84 24.42 8.16 -5.83
CA SER A 84 24.71 6.71 -5.92
C SER A 84 23.55 5.78 -6.35
N GLY A 85 23.67 5.24 -7.57
CA GLY A 85 22.94 4.10 -8.15
C GLY A 85 21.51 3.91 -7.68
N ALA A 86 20.54 4.49 -8.40
CA ALA A 86 19.12 4.39 -8.09
C ALA A 86 18.62 2.93 -8.14
N TYR A 87 18.73 2.23 -7.02
CA TYR A 87 17.98 1.02 -6.72
C TYR A 87 16.52 1.44 -6.53
N ASN A 88 15.65 1.09 -7.47
CA ASN A 88 14.21 1.27 -7.28
C ASN A 88 13.73 0.19 -6.33
N ASP A 89 13.55 0.59 -5.08
CA ASP A 89 13.01 -0.25 -4.03
C ASP A 89 11.48 -0.06 -4.00
N ASP A 90 10.73 -1.14 -3.81
CA ASP A 90 9.28 -1.09 -3.57
C ASP A 90 8.92 -0.48 -2.19
N GLY A 91 9.93 0.03 -1.49
CA GLY A 91 10.01 0.49 -0.11
C GLY A 91 9.91 -0.65 0.91
N TYR A 92 10.26 -1.88 0.51
CA TYR A 92 10.32 -3.10 1.33
C TYR A 92 11.63 -3.90 1.17
N GLY A 93 12.65 -3.34 0.50
CA GLY A 93 13.92 -4.04 0.24
C GLY A 93 13.89 -4.91 -1.01
N ASN A 94 12.78 -4.96 -1.75
CA ASN A 94 12.71 -5.70 -3.01
C ASN A 94 12.96 -4.75 -4.17
N GLU A 95 13.83 -5.20 -5.07
CA GLU A 95 14.12 -4.47 -6.30
C GLU A 95 12.87 -4.51 -7.20
N ILE A 96 12.25 -3.35 -7.41
CA ILE A 96 11.34 -3.17 -8.54
C ILE A 96 12.22 -3.31 -9.77
N SER A 97 12.01 -4.39 -10.52
CA SER A 97 12.72 -4.69 -11.77
C SER A 97 12.26 -3.76 -12.91
N MET A 98 12.38 -2.45 -12.71
CA MET A 98 12.08 -1.38 -13.67
C MET A 98 13.16 -0.31 -13.58
N ARG A 99 13.44 0.37 -14.70
CA ARG A 99 14.42 1.47 -14.69
C ARG A 99 13.84 2.69 -13.96
N PRO A 100 14.67 3.50 -13.28
CA PRO A 100 14.20 4.70 -12.57
C PRO A 100 13.41 5.65 -13.46
N GLU A 101 13.78 5.77 -14.73
CA GLU A 101 13.07 6.61 -15.69
C GLU A 101 11.65 6.09 -15.96
N ASP A 102 11.47 4.76 -16.00
CA ASP A 102 10.18 4.13 -16.24
C ASP A 102 9.27 4.25 -15.01
N VAL A 103 9.83 4.11 -13.80
CA VAL A 103 9.11 4.34 -12.54
C VAL A 103 8.63 5.79 -12.44
N ASN A 104 9.51 6.76 -12.73
CA ASN A 104 9.16 8.18 -12.71
C ASN A 104 8.10 8.53 -13.77
N ARG A 105 8.20 7.95 -14.97
CA ARG A 105 7.18 8.12 -16.02
C ARG A 105 5.84 7.53 -15.60
N PHE A 106 5.84 6.36 -14.98
CA PHE A 106 4.63 5.72 -14.45
C PHE A 106 3.98 6.58 -13.38
N GLN A 107 4.75 7.03 -12.38
CA GLN A 107 4.25 7.89 -11.30
C GLN A 107 3.66 9.19 -11.86
N GLY A 108 4.36 9.87 -12.76
CA GLY A 108 3.83 11.09 -13.40
C GLY A 108 2.57 10.84 -14.24
N ALA A 109 2.43 9.68 -14.87
CA ALA A 109 1.19 9.30 -15.56
C ALA A 109 0.05 9.04 -14.57
N PHE A 110 0.31 8.25 -13.52
CA PHE A 110 -0.64 7.94 -12.47
C PHE A 110 -1.15 9.22 -11.79
N ASP A 111 -0.24 10.13 -11.44
CA ASP A 111 -0.55 11.36 -10.74
C ASP A 111 -1.50 12.25 -11.55
N ARG A 112 -1.26 12.38 -12.86
CA ARG A 112 -2.14 13.14 -13.77
C ARG A 112 -3.53 12.53 -13.86
N VAL A 113 -3.63 11.21 -13.92
CA VAL A 113 -4.92 10.51 -13.97
C VAL A 113 -5.65 10.67 -12.65
N SER A 114 -4.99 10.45 -11.52
CA SER A 114 -5.59 10.63 -10.20
C SER A 114 -6.11 12.05 -10.01
N GLU A 115 -5.33 13.06 -10.40
CA GLU A 115 -5.74 14.47 -10.33
C GLU A 115 -6.95 14.76 -11.24
N PHE A 116 -6.98 14.21 -12.45
CA PHE A 116 -8.12 14.36 -13.36
C PHE A 116 -9.42 13.80 -12.77
N TYR A 117 -9.36 12.62 -12.12
CA TYR A 117 -10.55 11.95 -11.59
C TYR A 117 -10.98 12.41 -10.20
N THR A 118 -10.03 12.80 -9.35
CA THR A 118 -10.31 13.15 -7.95
C THR A 118 -10.33 14.66 -7.71
N GLY A 119 -9.76 15.46 -8.62
CA GLY A 119 -9.51 16.89 -8.43
C GLY A 119 -8.50 17.19 -7.30
N SER A 120 -7.89 16.16 -6.71
CA SER A 120 -7.00 16.28 -5.56
C SER A 120 -5.55 16.38 -6.00
N GLN A 121 -4.84 17.36 -5.45
CA GLN A 121 -3.37 17.47 -5.54
C GLN A 121 -2.68 16.94 -4.27
N ALA A 122 -3.43 16.31 -3.36
CA ALA A 122 -2.88 15.74 -2.13
C ALA A 122 -1.82 14.66 -2.44
N PRO A 123 -0.82 14.46 -1.55
CA PRO A 123 0.26 13.50 -1.77
C PRO A 123 -0.21 12.04 -1.85
N ASN A 124 -1.39 11.71 -1.30
CA ASN A 124 -1.97 10.37 -1.35
C ASN A 124 -2.91 10.24 -2.55
N ARG A 125 -2.33 10.30 -3.74
CA ARG A 125 -3.07 10.14 -5.00
C ARG A 125 -3.55 8.70 -5.14
N THR A 126 -4.84 8.54 -5.41
CA THR A 126 -5.47 7.25 -5.65
C THR A 126 -6.26 7.28 -6.95
N ILE A 127 -6.49 6.10 -7.54
CA ILE A 127 -7.36 5.93 -8.70
C ILE A 127 -8.46 4.94 -8.30
N PRO A 128 -9.74 5.23 -8.57
CA PRO A 128 -10.81 4.26 -8.39
C PRO A 128 -10.57 3.01 -9.25
N LEU A 129 -10.83 1.82 -8.70
CA LEU A 129 -10.55 0.56 -9.38
C LEU A 129 -11.27 0.43 -10.73
N GLU A 130 -12.51 0.93 -10.81
CA GLU A 130 -13.30 0.96 -12.04
C GLU A 130 -12.65 1.82 -13.14
N VAL A 131 -12.03 2.93 -12.75
CA VAL A 131 -11.31 3.84 -13.65
C VAL A 131 -10.06 3.15 -14.17
N LEU A 132 -9.28 2.53 -13.27
CA LEU A 132 -8.11 1.75 -13.67
C LEU A 132 -8.50 0.60 -14.62
N TYR A 133 -9.60 -0.10 -14.33
CA TYR A 133 -10.09 -1.20 -15.17
C TYR A 133 -10.48 -0.73 -16.56
N ASN A 134 -11.21 0.38 -16.62
CA ASN A 134 -11.61 1.00 -17.88
C ASN A 134 -10.38 1.43 -18.69
N MET A 135 -9.39 2.07 -18.05
CA MET A 135 -8.14 2.46 -18.70
C MET A 135 -7.39 1.26 -19.30
N MET A 136 -7.28 0.16 -18.56
CA MET A 136 -6.57 -1.02 -19.04
C MET A 136 -7.31 -1.72 -20.19
N THR A 137 -8.64 -1.68 -20.23
CA THR A 137 -9.44 -2.49 -21.16
C THR A 137 -9.98 -1.75 -22.37
N ASN A 138 -9.93 -0.41 -22.40
CA ASN A 138 -10.59 0.39 -23.44
C ASN A 138 -9.70 1.46 -24.12
N GLN A 139 -8.43 1.62 -23.73
CA GLN A 139 -7.51 2.61 -24.32
C GLN A 139 -6.50 1.94 -25.27
N GLU A 140 -6.20 2.61 -26.40
CA GLU A 140 -5.20 2.35 -27.47
C GLU A 140 -4.71 0.91 -27.71
N GLN A 141 -4.15 0.25 -26.69
CA GLN A 141 -3.78 -1.16 -26.66
C GLN A 141 -4.51 -1.86 -25.49
N PRO A 142 -5.79 -2.24 -25.68
CA PRO A 142 -6.59 -2.75 -24.59
C PRO A 142 -6.10 -4.13 -24.13
N MET A 143 -5.89 -4.25 -22.83
CA MET A 143 -5.68 -5.52 -22.16
C MET A 143 -6.97 -6.38 -22.27
N PRO A 144 -6.86 -7.68 -22.61
CA PRO A 144 -8.02 -8.57 -22.62
C PRO A 144 -8.70 -8.59 -21.24
N LYS A 145 -10.04 -8.45 -21.23
CA LYS A 145 -10.83 -8.40 -19.99
C LYS A 145 -10.53 -9.53 -18.99
N PRO A 146 -10.32 -10.79 -19.41
CA PRO A 146 -9.93 -11.85 -18.47
C PRO A 146 -8.57 -11.60 -17.79
N VAL A 147 -7.60 -11.05 -18.52
CA VAL A 147 -6.27 -10.69 -18.00
C VAL A 147 -6.37 -9.50 -17.07
N ALA A 148 -7.16 -8.49 -17.43
CA ALA A 148 -7.44 -7.34 -16.58
C ALA A 148 -8.14 -7.75 -15.28
N ASN A 149 -9.12 -8.66 -15.33
CA ASN A 149 -9.80 -9.19 -14.15
C ASN A 149 -8.83 -9.94 -13.23
N TYR A 150 -7.95 -10.77 -13.80
CA TYR A 150 -6.89 -11.43 -13.03
C TYR A 150 -5.98 -10.41 -12.37
N PHE A 151 -5.50 -9.41 -13.11
CA PHE A 151 -4.66 -8.34 -12.59
C PHE A 151 -5.34 -7.59 -11.43
N MET A 152 -6.60 -7.18 -11.59
CA MET A 152 -7.36 -6.50 -10.54
C MET A 152 -7.53 -7.35 -9.29
N SER A 153 -7.71 -8.67 -9.43
CA SER A 153 -7.82 -9.58 -8.28
C SER A 153 -6.56 -9.66 -7.42
N LYS A 154 -5.41 -9.22 -7.94
CA LYS A 154 -4.11 -9.24 -7.25
C LYS A 154 -3.77 -7.91 -6.58
N LEU A 155 -4.58 -6.87 -6.78
CA LEU A 155 -4.34 -5.56 -6.17
C LEU A 155 -4.78 -5.54 -4.72
N ASN A 156 -3.98 -4.91 -3.88
CA ASN A 156 -4.37 -4.55 -2.51
C ASN A 156 -5.12 -3.21 -2.57
N LEU A 157 -6.38 -3.21 -2.14
CA LEU A 157 -7.29 -2.07 -2.27
C LEU A 157 -7.72 -1.55 -0.90
N TYR A 158 -7.89 -0.23 -0.81
CA TYR A 158 -8.59 0.44 0.28
C TYR A 158 -9.67 1.32 -0.35
N ASN A 159 -10.92 1.22 0.14
CA ASN A 159 -12.06 1.97 -0.41
C ASN A 159 -12.30 1.79 -1.93
N ASN A 160 -12.01 0.62 -2.50
CA ASN A 160 -12.04 0.37 -3.96
C ASN A 160 -11.14 1.32 -4.76
N GLU A 161 -10.08 1.82 -4.13
CA GLU A 161 -9.08 2.67 -4.75
C GLU A 161 -7.70 2.02 -4.67
N VAL A 162 -6.83 2.40 -5.60
CA VAL A 162 -5.48 1.89 -5.74
C VAL A 162 -4.47 3.04 -5.74
N THR A 163 -3.30 2.80 -5.16
CA THR A 163 -2.17 3.75 -5.18
C THR A 163 -1.17 3.40 -6.28
N SER A 164 -0.36 4.38 -6.70
CA SER A 164 0.74 4.16 -7.65
C SER A 164 1.69 3.07 -7.16
N ARG A 165 1.98 3.05 -5.86
CA ARG A 165 2.83 2.05 -5.23
C ARG A 165 2.25 0.65 -5.29
N SER A 166 0.97 0.48 -4.97
CA SER A 166 0.29 -0.83 -5.06
C SER A 166 0.37 -1.42 -6.48
N LEU A 167 0.27 -0.57 -7.51
CA LEU A 167 0.43 -0.98 -8.90
C LEU A 167 1.88 -1.31 -9.25
N LEU A 168 2.84 -0.47 -8.83
CA LEU A 168 4.26 -0.72 -9.04
C LEU A 168 4.73 -2.01 -8.37
N CYS A 169 4.25 -2.32 -7.17
CA CYS A 169 4.56 -3.58 -6.49
C CYS A 169 3.96 -4.79 -7.22
N LEU A 170 2.83 -4.62 -7.92
CA LEU A 170 2.26 -5.71 -8.72
C LEU A 170 3.02 -5.90 -10.04
N LEU A 171 3.38 -4.81 -10.72
CA LEU A 171 4.12 -4.82 -11.98
C LEU A 171 5.59 -5.20 -11.81
N GLY A 172 6.20 -4.79 -10.71
CA GLY A 172 7.60 -5.05 -10.37
C GLY A 172 7.85 -6.45 -9.82
N LYS A 173 6.80 -7.19 -9.42
CA LYS A 173 6.93 -8.59 -9.03
C LYS A 173 7.25 -9.43 -10.26
N ARG A 174 8.46 -9.99 -10.30
CA ARG A 174 8.69 -11.22 -11.06
C ARG A 174 7.82 -12.30 -10.43
N GLU A 175 6.80 -12.77 -11.14
CA GLU A 175 6.27 -14.10 -10.83
C GLU A 175 7.46 -15.06 -10.95
N GLU A 176 7.77 -15.83 -9.90
CA GLU A 176 8.64 -16.98 -10.04
C GLU A 176 7.99 -17.87 -11.09
N VAL A 177 8.49 -17.82 -12.32
CA VAL A 177 8.13 -18.78 -13.34
C VAL A 177 8.67 -20.11 -12.81
N HIS A 178 7.81 -20.87 -12.12
CA HIS A 178 8.09 -22.26 -11.85
C HIS A 178 8.31 -22.90 -13.21
N ASN A 179 9.58 -23.19 -13.52
CA ASN A 179 9.95 -24.04 -14.64
C ASN A 179 9.20 -25.36 -14.41
N VAL A 180 8.11 -25.54 -15.15
CA VAL A 180 7.47 -26.83 -15.31
C VAL A 180 8.52 -27.68 -16.02
N LYS A 181 9.15 -28.59 -15.25
CA LYS A 181 9.97 -29.65 -15.82
C LYS A 181 9.10 -30.64 -16.58
#